data_AF-A0AAW4Y2U0-F1
#
_entry.id   AF-A0AAW4Y2U0-F1
#
_cell.length_a   1.000
_cell.length_b   1.000
_cell.length_c   1.000
_cell.angle_alpha   90.00
_cell.angle_beta   90.00
_cell.angle_gamma   90.00
#
_symmetry.space_group_name_H-M   'P 1'
#
loop_
_entity.id
_entity.type
_entity.pdbx_description
1 polymer ?
#
loop_
_entity_poly.entity_id
_entity_poly.type
_entity_poly.pdbx_seq_one_letter_code
_entity_poly.pdbx_strand_id
1 'polypeptide(L)'
;MVRPLASGQRGVTLLVALVVLLVMTITGLALVRTSTLGAGVSGSLALKQAATSGADLGLETGLAKLEALSATGTSALDANNSSFGYYASVDPKQPASSLDWDHAAVAATSDALGNEVRYLIHRLCRSAGAINAAGQSCVMPQGDGCSGSSESVGSVSSCTQRPMYRITAKVSGPRDTESYVQMSTY
;
A
#
# COMPACT_ATOMS: atom_id res chain seq x y z
N MET A 1 -11.67 -41.73 79.61
CA MET A 1 -10.57 -41.19 78.76
C MET A 1 -10.68 -41.82 77.38
N VAL A 2 -11.17 -41.08 76.40
CA VAL A 2 -11.31 -41.52 75.00
C VAL A 2 -10.06 -41.08 74.23
N ARG A 3 -9.40 -42.00 73.54
CA ARG A 3 -8.14 -41.79 72.80
C ARG A 3 -8.41 -41.04 71.49
N PRO A 4 -7.60 -40.03 71.11
CA PRO A 4 -7.69 -39.42 69.79
C PRO A 4 -7.01 -40.33 68.75
N LEU A 5 -7.67 -40.54 67.60
CA LEU A 5 -7.08 -41.19 66.44
C LEU A 5 -6.23 -40.16 65.69
N ALA A 6 -4.90 -40.35 65.69
CA ALA A 6 -3.99 -39.50 64.94
C ALA A 6 -4.09 -39.84 63.44
N SER A 7 -4.59 -38.88 62.67
CA SER A 7 -4.89 -38.97 61.24
C SER A 7 -3.64 -39.10 60.37
N GLY A 8 -3.65 -40.07 59.45
CA GLY A 8 -2.61 -40.25 58.43
C GLY A 8 -2.72 -39.22 57.31
N GLN A 9 -2.16 -38.03 57.51
CA GLN A 9 -2.15 -36.94 56.50
C GLN A 9 -0.78 -36.24 56.42
N ARG A 10 0.24 -36.94 55.90
CA ARG A 10 1.54 -36.31 55.59
C ARG A 10 2.06 -36.53 54.17
N GLY A 11 1.49 -37.47 53.41
CA GLY A 11 1.89 -37.72 52.01
C GLY A 11 1.19 -36.82 50.98
N VAL A 12 -0.08 -36.50 51.21
CA VAL A 12 -0.92 -35.80 50.21
C VAL A 12 -0.61 -34.30 50.13
N THR A 13 -0.19 -33.67 51.23
CA THR A 13 0.09 -32.22 51.29
C THR A 13 1.30 -31.83 50.42
N LEU A 14 2.33 -32.69 50.37
CA LEU A 14 3.50 -32.50 49.51
C LEU A 14 3.14 -32.57 48.02
N LEU A 15 2.26 -33.50 47.65
CA LEU A 15 1.81 -33.66 46.26
C LEU A 15 0.96 -32.47 45.82
N VAL A 16 0.03 -32.01 46.67
CA VAL A 16 -0.78 -30.82 46.40
C VAL A 16 0.07 -29.57 46.29
N ALA A 17 1.04 -29.37 47.20
CA ALA A 17 1.96 -28.23 47.14
C ALA A 17 2.78 -28.23 45.84
N LEU A 18 3.27 -29.40 45.40
CA LEU A 18 4.03 -29.53 44.15
C LEU A 18 3.17 -29.18 42.92
N VAL A 19 1.92 -29.65 42.87
CA VAL A 19 1.00 -29.35 41.75
C VAL A 19 0.68 -27.86 41.70
N VAL A 20 0.44 -27.22 42.85
CA VAL A 20 0.19 -25.77 42.92
C VAL A 20 1.40 -24.96 42.44
N LEU A 21 2.61 -25.33 42.88
CA LEU A 21 3.86 -24.71 42.44
C LEU A 21 4.06 -24.86 40.92
N LEU A 22 3.78 -26.06 40.39
CA LEU A 22 3.86 -26.34 38.96
C LEU A 22 2.87 -25.48 38.17
N VAL A 23 1.60 -25.39 38.59
CA VAL A 23 0.60 -24.54 37.94
C VAL A 23 1.01 -23.06 37.95
N MET A 24 1.54 -22.56 39.07
CA MET A 24 2.07 -21.19 39.15
C MET A 24 3.25 -20.95 38.20
N THR A 25 4.18 -21.91 38.06
CA THR A 25 5.30 -21.78 37.11
C THR A 25 4.87 -21.81 35.65
N ILE A 26 3.88 -22.66 35.30
CA ILE A 26 3.32 -22.71 33.93
C ILE A 26 2.61 -21.40 33.60
N THR A 27 1.90 -20.82 34.56
CA THR A 27 1.21 -19.53 34.41
C THR A 27 2.21 -18.37 34.27
N GLY A 28 3.29 -18.38 35.06
CA GLY A 28 4.37 -17.39 34.95
C GLY A 28 5.09 -17.44 33.60
N LEU A 29 5.33 -18.63 33.05
CA LEU A 29 5.95 -18.80 31.74
C LEU A 29 5.06 -18.27 30.61
N ALA A 30 3.73 -18.40 30.73
CA ALA A 30 2.78 -17.86 29.77
C ALA A 30 2.83 -16.32 29.72
N LEU A 31 2.94 -15.65 30.88
CA LEU A 31 3.04 -14.19 30.96
C LEU A 31 4.32 -13.63 30.31
N VAL A 32 5.48 -14.28 30.53
CA VAL A 32 6.77 -13.85 29.94
C VAL A 32 6.78 -13.95 28.42
N ARG A 33 6.15 -14.99 27.85
CA ARG A 33 6.01 -15.12 26.40
C ARG A 33 5.16 -13.99 25.81
N THR A 34 4.06 -13.62 26.47
CA THR A 34 3.18 -12.53 26.02
C THR A 34 3.89 -11.18 25.99
N SER A 35 4.70 -10.84 27.00
CA SER A 35 5.47 -9.59 27.03
C SER A 35 6.60 -9.55 25.99
N THR A 36 7.31 -10.66 25.79
CA THR A 36 8.43 -10.73 24.82
C THR A 36 7.92 -10.70 23.38
N LEU A 37 6.72 -11.24 23.11
CA LEU A 37 6.05 -11.13 21.82
C LEU A 37 5.48 -9.73 21.55
N GLY A 38 5.09 -8.98 22.60
CA GLY A 38 4.52 -7.64 22.46
C GLY A 38 5.50 -6.57 21.96
N ALA A 39 6.79 -6.66 22.33
CA ALA A 39 7.79 -5.65 21.97
C ALA A 39 8.22 -5.71 20.49
N GLY A 40 8.25 -6.90 19.87
CA GLY A 40 8.61 -7.05 18.45
C GLY A 40 7.51 -6.67 17.47
N VAL A 41 6.24 -6.89 17.86
CA VAL A 41 5.07 -6.62 17.00
C VAL A 41 4.78 -5.12 16.87
N SER A 42 4.97 -4.35 17.95
CA SER A 42 4.70 -2.90 17.95
C SER A 42 5.60 -2.11 17.00
N GLY A 43 6.89 -2.47 16.90
CA GLY A 43 7.83 -1.77 16.01
C GLY A 43 7.52 -1.97 14.53
N SER A 44 7.14 -3.17 14.11
CA SER A 44 6.80 -3.46 12.71
C SER A 44 5.49 -2.79 12.27
N LEU A 45 4.54 -2.62 13.18
CA LEU A 45 3.28 -1.93 12.90
C LEU A 45 3.47 -0.42 12.80
N ALA A 46 4.25 0.18 13.71
CA ALA A 46 4.57 1.60 13.64
C ALA A 46 5.32 1.96 12.34
N LEU A 47 6.25 1.12 11.90
CA LEU A 47 6.94 1.28 10.61
C LEU A 47 5.98 1.14 9.42
N LYS A 48 5.02 0.21 9.49
CA LYS A 48 3.97 0.11 8.46
C LYS A 48 3.05 1.32 8.44
N GLN A 49 2.61 1.81 9.60
CA GLN A 49 1.78 3.01 9.70
C GLN A 49 2.51 4.25 9.20
N ALA A 50 3.80 4.40 9.54
CA ALA A 50 4.67 5.44 9.02
C ALA A 50 4.77 5.38 7.49
N ALA A 51 5.05 4.19 6.95
CA ALA A 51 5.15 3.97 5.52
C ALA A 51 3.81 4.20 4.79
N THR A 52 2.68 3.88 5.42
CA THR A 52 1.35 4.19 4.87
C THR A 52 1.10 5.70 4.84
N SER A 53 1.36 6.42 5.93
CA SER A 53 1.19 7.87 5.96
C SER A 53 2.08 8.60 4.95
N GLY A 54 3.33 8.17 4.79
CA GLY A 54 4.22 8.70 3.76
C GLY A 54 3.74 8.35 2.35
N ALA A 55 3.16 7.16 2.16
CA ALA A 55 2.61 6.76 0.88
C ALA A 55 1.36 7.57 0.52
N ASP A 56 0.47 7.85 1.48
CA ASP A 56 -0.70 8.71 1.30
C ASP A 56 -0.27 10.10 0.81
N LEU A 57 0.78 10.69 1.41
CA LEU A 57 1.36 11.95 0.93
C LEU A 57 1.82 11.86 -0.54
N GLY A 58 2.48 10.77 -0.92
CA GLY A 58 2.92 10.53 -2.30
C GLY A 58 1.76 10.38 -3.28
N LEU A 59 0.68 9.70 -2.87
CA LEU A 59 -0.52 9.53 -3.68
C LEU A 59 -1.26 10.86 -3.87
N GLU A 60 -1.48 11.62 -2.81
CA GLU A 60 -2.15 12.94 -2.86
C GLU A 60 -1.36 13.94 -3.71
N THR A 61 -0.03 13.96 -3.56
CA THR A 61 0.85 14.82 -4.38
C THR A 61 0.78 14.42 -5.84
N GLY A 62 0.83 13.11 -6.13
CA GLY A 62 0.70 12.59 -7.49
C GLY A 62 -0.65 12.93 -8.11
N LEU A 63 -1.73 12.82 -7.35
CA LEU A 63 -3.08 13.18 -7.81
C LEU A 63 -3.18 14.67 -8.14
N ALA A 64 -2.69 15.54 -7.25
CA ALA A 64 -2.66 16.98 -7.50
C ALA A 64 -1.85 17.36 -8.76
N LYS A 65 -0.74 16.65 -9.04
CA LYS A 65 0.03 16.86 -10.28
C LYS A 65 -0.69 16.34 -11.52
N LEU A 66 -1.39 15.22 -11.42
CA LEU A 66 -2.23 14.71 -12.51
C LEU A 66 -3.36 15.69 -12.83
N GLU A 67 -4.02 16.24 -11.82
CA GLU A 67 -5.07 17.27 -11.99
C GLU A 67 -4.51 18.53 -12.66
N ALA A 68 -3.37 19.05 -12.19
CA ALA A 68 -2.69 20.19 -12.79
C ALA A 68 -2.31 19.95 -14.27
N LEU A 69 -1.83 18.73 -14.59
CA LEU A 69 -1.52 18.35 -15.97
C LEU A 69 -2.80 18.29 -16.82
N SER A 70 -3.86 17.68 -16.29
CA SER A 70 -5.15 17.57 -16.99
C SER A 70 -5.81 18.92 -17.26
N ALA A 71 -5.62 19.90 -16.38
CA ALA A 71 -6.09 21.28 -16.55
C ALA A 71 -5.40 22.02 -17.71
N THR A 72 -4.21 21.56 -18.14
CA THR A 72 -3.47 22.14 -19.28
C THR A 72 -4.07 21.70 -20.63
N GLY A 73 -4.82 20.59 -20.65
CA GLY A 73 -5.47 20.05 -21.84
C GLY A 73 -5.11 18.58 -22.10
N THR A 74 -5.91 17.90 -22.94
CA THR A 74 -5.76 16.46 -23.22
C THR A 74 -4.46 16.11 -23.93
N SER A 75 -3.91 17.01 -24.74
CA SER A 75 -2.62 16.81 -25.42
C SER A 75 -1.44 16.77 -24.46
N ALA A 76 -1.53 17.40 -23.29
CA ALA A 76 -0.49 17.35 -22.27
C ALA A 76 -0.36 15.96 -21.63
N LEU A 77 -1.43 15.16 -21.68
CA LEU A 77 -1.48 13.77 -21.19
C LEU A 77 -1.00 12.76 -22.24
N ASP A 78 -0.72 13.20 -23.46
CA ASP A 78 -0.25 12.32 -24.53
C ASP A 78 1.28 12.13 -24.52
N ALA A 79 2.01 13.00 -23.81
CA ALA A 79 3.46 12.93 -23.68
C ALA A 79 3.91 12.65 -22.24
N ASN A 80 5.09 12.06 -22.08
CA ASN A 80 5.71 11.91 -20.76
C ASN A 80 6.09 13.28 -20.20
N ASN A 81 5.94 13.45 -18.89
CA ASN A 81 6.36 14.63 -18.16
C ASN A 81 7.14 14.20 -16.91
N SER A 82 8.46 14.13 -17.05
CA SER A 82 9.37 13.73 -15.96
C SER A 82 9.34 14.71 -14.78
N SER A 83 9.08 15.99 -15.02
CA SER A 83 8.96 16.99 -13.93
C SER A 83 7.81 16.68 -12.98
N PHE A 84 6.73 16.06 -13.47
CA PHE A 84 5.60 15.63 -12.65
C PHE A 84 5.64 14.13 -12.31
N GLY A 85 6.67 13.40 -12.74
CA GLY A 85 6.73 11.94 -12.61
C GLY A 85 5.63 11.23 -13.41
N TYR A 86 5.13 11.87 -14.47
CA TYR A 86 4.05 11.38 -15.31
C TYR A 86 4.58 10.66 -16.55
N TYR A 87 4.07 9.45 -16.78
CA TYR A 87 4.38 8.62 -17.93
C TYR A 87 3.08 8.23 -18.65
N ALA A 88 3.01 8.56 -19.93
CA ALA A 88 1.83 8.35 -20.77
C ALA A 88 1.61 6.87 -21.14
N SER A 89 2.55 5.99 -20.78
CA SER A 89 2.46 4.56 -21.02
C SER A 89 3.11 3.74 -19.91
N VAL A 90 2.53 2.58 -19.64
CA VAL A 90 3.10 1.54 -18.78
C VAL A 90 2.47 0.21 -19.14
N ASP A 91 3.19 -0.89 -18.96
CA ASP A 91 2.53 -2.20 -18.94
C ASP A 91 1.67 -2.29 -17.65
N PRO A 92 0.34 -2.43 -17.75
CA PRO A 92 -0.53 -2.54 -16.58
C PRO A 92 -0.14 -3.71 -15.66
N LYS A 93 0.50 -4.76 -16.20
CA LYS A 93 0.95 -5.94 -15.46
C LYS A 93 2.29 -5.74 -14.75
N GLN A 94 3.00 -4.65 -15.02
CA GLN A 94 4.29 -4.38 -14.41
C GLN A 94 4.13 -4.17 -12.89
N PRO A 95 4.87 -4.92 -12.05
CA PRO A 95 4.81 -4.75 -10.59
C PRO A 95 5.46 -3.44 -10.16
N ALA A 96 4.96 -2.86 -9.05
CA ALA A 96 5.42 -1.57 -8.51
C ALA A 96 6.94 -1.51 -8.27
N SER A 97 7.55 -2.60 -7.82
CA SER A 97 8.99 -2.68 -7.56
C SER A 97 9.86 -2.59 -8.81
N SER A 98 9.31 -2.93 -9.98
CA SER A 98 10.03 -2.92 -11.26
C SER A 98 9.82 -1.64 -12.07
N LEU A 99 9.10 -0.66 -11.52
CA LEU A 99 8.92 0.63 -12.16
C LEU A 99 10.23 1.43 -12.16
N ASP A 100 10.30 2.43 -13.02
CA ASP A 100 11.46 3.30 -13.16
C ASP A 100 11.52 4.33 -12.02
N TRP A 101 12.11 3.92 -10.89
CA TRP A 101 12.23 4.75 -9.69
C TRP A 101 13.34 5.79 -9.75
N ASP A 102 14.24 5.71 -10.75
CA ASP A 102 15.31 6.70 -10.95
C ASP A 102 14.72 8.03 -11.43
N HIS A 103 13.75 7.95 -12.34
CA HIS A 103 13.01 9.10 -12.87
C HIS A 103 11.67 9.37 -12.17
N ALA A 104 11.50 8.86 -10.95
CA ALA A 104 10.34 9.14 -10.12
C ALA A 104 10.39 10.55 -9.54
N ALA A 105 9.23 11.20 -9.45
CA ALA A 105 9.13 12.50 -8.79
C ALA A 105 9.21 12.33 -7.27
N VAL A 106 9.87 13.27 -6.60
CA VAL A 106 10.01 13.27 -5.14
C VAL A 106 8.86 14.08 -4.56
N ALA A 107 8.01 13.45 -3.74
CA ALA A 107 7.00 14.16 -2.95
C ALA A 107 7.61 14.77 -1.69
N ALA A 108 8.50 14.04 -1.02
CA ALA A 108 9.24 14.50 0.14
C ALA A 108 10.61 13.82 0.20
N THR A 109 11.67 14.61 0.43
CA THR A 109 13.02 14.08 0.68
C THR A 109 13.20 13.55 2.10
N SER A 110 12.30 13.96 3.02
CA SER A 110 12.16 13.42 4.36
C SER A 110 10.76 13.78 4.85
N ASP A 111 9.95 12.79 5.21
CA ASP A 111 8.70 13.00 5.96
C ASP A 111 9.00 13.28 7.45
N ALA A 112 7.95 13.44 8.26
CA ALA A 112 8.05 13.66 9.71
C ALA A 112 8.72 12.49 10.47
N LEU A 113 8.97 11.37 9.79
CA LEU A 113 9.50 10.12 10.34
C LEU A 113 10.85 9.73 9.71
N GLY A 114 11.39 10.58 8.83
CA GLY A 114 12.69 10.37 8.17
C GLY A 114 12.65 9.48 6.93
N ASN A 115 11.47 9.26 6.34
CA ASN A 115 11.34 8.48 5.10
C ASN A 115 11.39 9.38 3.87
N GLU A 116 12.04 8.92 2.81
CA GLU A 116 11.94 9.51 1.49
C GLU A 116 10.69 8.98 0.77
N VAL A 117 9.88 9.88 0.22
CA VAL A 117 8.65 9.55 -0.50
C VAL A 117 8.79 9.95 -1.96
N ARG A 118 8.72 8.97 -2.85
CA ARG A 118 8.67 9.15 -4.30
C ARG A 118 7.34 8.68 -4.86
N TYR A 119 6.95 9.22 -6.00
CA TYR A 119 5.75 8.79 -6.69
C TYR A 119 5.94 8.78 -8.21
N LEU A 120 5.15 7.93 -8.85
CA LEU A 120 5.05 7.78 -10.29
C LEU A 120 3.59 7.76 -10.70
N ILE A 121 3.26 8.54 -11.72
CA ILE A 121 1.93 8.59 -12.32
C ILE A 121 2.03 7.91 -13.67
N HIS A 122 1.31 6.82 -13.86
CA HIS A 122 1.26 6.13 -15.14
C HIS A 122 -0.14 6.17 -15.72
N ARG A 123 -0.25 6.58 -16.98
CA ARG A 123 -1.43 6.32 -17.78
C ARG A 123 -1.37 4.86 -18.25
N LEU A 124 -2.42 4.08 -18.01
CA LEU A 124 -2.47 2.65 -18.33
C LEU A 124 -2.74 2.43 -19.83
N CYS A 125 -1.86 2.98 -20.67
CA CYS A 125 -1.84 2.82 -22.12
C CYS A 125 -0.56 2.10 -22.55
N ARG A 126 -0.64 1.41 -23.69
CA ARG A 126 0.46 0.66 -24.28
C ARG A 126 1.64 1.54 -24.70
N SER A 127 1.35 2.71 -25.28
CA SER A 127 2.37 3.64 -25.78
C SER A 127 1.95 5.09 -25.49
N ALA A 128 2.92 5.99 -25.46
CA ALA A 128 2.64 7.43 -25.39
C ALA A 128 1.92 7.90 -26.66
N GLY A 129 1.06 8.91 -26.52
CA GLY A 129 0.29 9.50 -27.60
C GLY A 129 -1.23 9.50 -27.34
N ALA A 130 -1.95 10.08 -28.31
CA ALA A 130 -3.40 10.20 -28.27
C ALA A 130 -4.08 8.83 -28.06
N ILE A 131 -5.13 8.79 -27.24
CA ILE A 131 -5.91 7.57 -26.95
C ILE A 131 -6.45 6.89 -28.22
N ASN A 132 -6.71 7.67 -29.27
CA ASN A 132 -7.30 7.24 -30.54
C ASN A 132 -6.25 7.01 -31.64
N ALA A 133 -4.96 7.08 -31.33
CA ALA A 133 -3.92 6.81 -32.32
C ALA A 133 -3.91 5.32 -32.72
N ALA A 134 -3.52 5.04 -33.96
CA ALA A 134 -3.49 3.68 -34.49
C ALA A 134 -2.55 2.79 -33.66
N GLY A 135 -3.03 1.59 -33.28
CA GLY A 135 -2.26 0.63 -32.48
C GLY A 135 -2.22 0.92 -30.97
N GLN A 136 -2.90 1.99 -30.51
CA GLN A 136 -3.04 2.27 -29.09
C GLN A 136 -4.04 1.33 -28.42
N SER A 137 -3.70 0.94 -27.19
CA SER A 137 -4.59 0.18 -26.31
C SER A 137 -4.44 0.75 -24.91
N CYS A 138 -5.56 1.20 -24.34
CA CYS A 138 -5.63 1.81 -23.02
C CYS A 138 -6.65 1.07 -22.16
N VAL A 139 -6.36 0.96 -20.87
CA VAL A 139 -7.32 0.47 -19.88
C VAL A 139 -8.35 1.58 -19.64
N MET A 140 -9.62 1.28 -19.91
CA MET A 140 -10.73 2.20 -19.71
C MET A 140 -11.62 1.71 -18.54
N PRO A 141 -12.30 2.60 -17.81
CA PRO A 141 -13.34 2.19 -16.86
C PRO A 141 -14.43 1.35 -17.53
N GLN A 142 -14.94 0.36 -16.81
CA GLN A 142 -16.03 -0.50 -17.29
C GLN A 142 -17.31 0.36 -17.40
N GLY A 143 -17.85 0.51 -18.61
CA GLY A 143 -19.06 1.30 -18.88
C GLY A 143 -18.86 2.53 -19.76
N ASP A 144 -17.61 3.01 -19.93
CA ASP A 144 -17.26 4.14 -20.82
C ASP A 144 -16.62 3.70 -22.15
N GLY A 145 -16.77 2.42 -22.49
CA GLY A 145 -16.47 1.94 -23.84
C GLY A 145 -17.50 2.53 -24.77
N CYS A 146 -17.11 3.49 -25.63
CA CYS A 146 -18.02 4.00 -26.64
C CYS A 146 -18.46 2.79 -27.48
N SER A 147 -19.77 2.52 -27.47
CA SER A 147 -20.36 1.52 -28.35
C SER A 147 -19.86 1.80 -29.76
N GLY A 148 -19.35 0.76 -30.44
CA GLY A 148 -18.76 0.87 -31.76
C GLY A 148 -19.61 1.74 -32.68
N SER A 149 -18.91 2.59 -33.43
CA SER A 149 -19.41 3.42 -34.52
C SER A 149 -20.51 2.72 -35.33
N SER A 150 -21.76 2.94 -34.94
CA SER A 150 -22.90 2.90 -35.86
C SER A 150 -23.21 4.36 -36.17
N GLU A 151 -22.35 4.95 -37.00
CA GLU A 151 -22.43 6.34 -37.43
C GLU A 151 -23.70 6.52 -38.29
N SER A 152 -24.77 7.07 -37.70
CA SER A 152 -25.64 7.96 -38.46
C SER A 152 -24.87 9.25 -38.71
N VAL A 153 -24.76 9.66 -39.97
CA VAL A 153 -24.06 10.90 -40.37
C VAL A 153 -24.61 12.09 -39.58
N GLY A 154 -23.79 12.65 -38.68
CA GLY A 154 -24.08 13.91 -37.98
C GLY A 154 -24.11 13.85 -36.45
N SER A 155 -24.01 12.68 -35.79
CA SER A 155 -23.92 12.62 -34.33
C SER A 155 -22.46 12.57 -33.86
N VAL A 156 -21.89 13.75 -33.59
CA VAL A 156 -20.66 13.85 -32.79
C VAL A 156 -20.97 13.44 -31.35
N SER A 157 -20.99 12.13 -31.08
CA SER A 157 -20.95 11.65 -29.70
C SER A 157 -19.56 11.96 -29.15
N SER A 158 -19.43 13.05 -28.39
CA SER A 158 -18.22 13.42 -27.66
C SER A 158 -18.03 12.49 -26.46
N CYS A 159 -17.89 11.20 -26.75
CA CYS A 159 -17.52 10.20 -25.78
C CYS A 159 -16.12 10.58 -25.26
N THR A 160 -16.09 11.21 -24.07
CA THR A 160 -14.85 11.64 -23.42
C THR A 160 -14.22 10.39 -22.84
N GLN A 161 -13.55 9.64 -23.70
CA GLN A 161 -12.81 8.43 -23.36
C GLN A 161 -11.66 8.80 -22.43
N ARG A 162 -11.81 8.55 -21.13
CA ARG A 162 -10.77 8.79 -20.13
C ARG A 162 -10.07 7.47 -19.80
N PRO A 163 -8.74 7.36 -20.05
CA PRO A 163 -7.99 6.18 -19.66
C PRO A 163 -7.80 6.16 -18.15
N MET A 164 -7.67 4.96 -17.59
CA MET A 164 -7.27 4.77 -16.20
C MET A 164 -5.82 5.21 -15.99
N TYR A 165 -5.59 5.93 -14.90
CA TYR A 165 -4.29 6.29 -14.38
C TYR A 165 -3.98 5.48 -13.13
N ARG A 166 -2.74 5.06 -12.96
CA ARG A 166 -2.22 4.39 -11.77
C ARG A 166 -1.13 5.25 -11.15
N ILE A 167 -1.38 5.72 -9.95
CA ILE A 167 -0.40 6.44 -9.13
C ILE A 167 0.24 5.41 -8.21
N THR A 168 1.56 5.34 -8.21
CA THR A 168 2.33 4.44 -7.34
C THR A 168 3.25 5.27 -6.48
N ALA A 169 3.13 5.16 -5.16
CA ALA A 169 4.02 5.77 -4.20
C ALA A 169 5.03 4.73 -3.69
N LYS A 170 6.30 5.13 -3.59
CA LYS A 170 7.36 4.38 -2.92
C LYS A 170 7.81 5.17 -1.70
N VAL A 171 7.84 4.50 -0.56
CA VAL A 171 8.40 5.02 0.68
C VAL A 171 9.67 4.26 1.00
N SER A 172 10.79 4.98 1.08
CA SER A 172 12.11 4.47 1.40
C SER A 172 12.52 4.97 2.78
N GLY A 173 12.65 4.04 3.74
CA GLY A 173 12.99 4.36 5.13
C GLY A 173 14.50 4.27 5.43
N PRO A 174 14.96 4.71 6.63
CA PRO A 174 16.38 4.83 7.00
C PRO A 174 17.18 3.53 7.06
N ARG A 175 16.54 2.37 6.88
CA ARG A 175 17.18 1.04 6.91
C ARG A 175 16.98 0.27 5.60
N ASP A 176 16.97 1.00 4.48
CA ASP A 176 16.69 0.45 3.15
C ASP A 176 15.35 -0.32 3.10
N THR A 177 14.38 0.12 3.91
CA THR A 177 13.04 -0.46 3.91
C THR A 177 12.22 0.20 2.83
N GLU A 178 11.82 -0.56 1.81
CA GLU A 178 10.95 -0.06 0.74
C GLU A 178 9.52 -0.58 0.91
N SER A 179 8.55 0.33 0.79
CA SER A 179 7.13 0.02 0.75
C SER A 179 6.50 0.69 -0.47
N TYR A 180 5.58 -0.03 -1.13
CA TYR A 180 4.87 0.46 -2.30
C TYR A 180 3.37 0.47 -2.06
N VAL A 181 2.71 1.56 -2.43
CA VAL A 181 1.25 1.68 -2.39
C VAL A 181 0.77 2.18 -3.74
N GLN A 182 -0.33 1.63 -4.23
CA GLN A 182 -0.89 1.95 -5.54
C GLN A 182 -2.34 2.36 -5.43
N MET A 183 -2.71 3.37 -6.21
CA MET A 183 -4.09 3.81 -6.41
C MET A 183 -4.37 3.95 -7.90
N SER A 184 -5.57 3.59 -8.32
CA SER A 184 -6.03 3.79 -9.69
C SER A 184 -7.17 4.81 -9.71
N THR A 185 -7.15 5.73 -10.68
CA THR A 185 -8.15 6.80 -10.87
C THR A 185 -8.41 7.03 -12.37
N TYR A 186 -9.42 7.82 -12.74
CA TYR A 186 -9.83 8.10 -14.13
C TYR A 186 -10.11 9.58 -14.39
#